data_AF-A0A7V6WJA7-F1
#
_entry.id   AF-A0A7V6WJA7-F1
#
_cell.length_a   1.000
_cell.length_b   1.000
_cell.length_c   1.000
_cell.angle_alpha   90.00
_cell.angle_beta   90.00
_cell.angle_gamma   90.00
#
_symmetry.space_group_name_H-M   'P 1'
#
loop_
_entity.id
_entity.type
_entity.pdbx_description
1 polymer ?
#
loop_
_entity_poly.entity_id
_entity_poly.type
_entity_poly.pdbx_seq_one_letter_code
_entity_poly.pdbx_strand_id
1 'polypeptide(L)'
;MKKESVTNQQIVLYIDKLTRSLGGVRKDIPPKLMDKLRKLFDEKRIIECVDIVKNYLNIKNQVMVDFQNSLHSESDFCGNKIIAQINAPPALPFWGLVGFYQIKLILRLDWREILNGSCDDFLFIVSHEFCHFILQAIRSPLQESEIATDLTAMILGFSQPALASSKNLSLLNKEQMIFAQKIILEKAKLL
;
A
#
# COMPACT_ATOMS: atom_id res chain seq x y z
N MET A 1 -19.19 -11.10 12.19
CA MET A 1 -17.89 -11.13 12.90
C MET A 1 -17.50 -9.69 13.22
N LYS A 2 -17.09 -9.37 14.46
CA LYS A 2 -16.70 -8.00 14.84
C LYS A 2 -15.39 -7.65 14.14
N LYS A 3 -15.34 -6.50 13.44
CA LYS A 3 -14.10 -5.88 12.95
C LYS A 3 -13.15 -5.81 14.16
N GLU A 4 -12.05 -6.55 14.12
CA GLU A 4 -11.15 -6.66 15.27
C GLU A 4 -10.57 -5.27 15.52
N SER A 5 -10.98 -4.62 16.61
CA SER A 5 -10.59 -3.25 16.89
C SER A 5 -9.15 -3.24 17.40
N VAL A 6 -8.21 -2.84 16.55
CA VAL A 6 -6.82 -2.69 16.95
C VAL A 6 -6.66 -1.53 17.93
N THR A 7 -5.86 -1.72 18.97
CA THR A 7 -5.58 -0.70 19.98
C THR A 7 -4.42 0.19 19.55
N ASN A 8 -4.34 1.41 20.11
CA ASN A 8 -3.20 2.31 19.87
C ASN A 8 -1.87 1.66 20.32
N GLN A 9 -1.87 0.84 21.36
CA GLN A 9 -0.69 0.07 21.78
C GLN A 9 -0.26 -0.94 20.71
N GLN A 10 -1.19 -1.66 20.09
CA GLN A 10 -0.89 -2.57 18.98
C GLN A 10 -0.35 -1.80 17.77
N ILE A 11 -0.90 -0.63 17.44
CA ILE A 11 -0.38 0.25 16.37
C ILE A 11 1.08 0.62 16.62
N VAL A 12 1.43 1.05 17.83
CA VAL A 12 2.83 1.37 18.20
C VAL A 12 3.73 0.15 18.03
N LEU A 13 3.30 -1.02 18.52
CA LEU A 13 4.05 -2.27 18.37
C LEU A 13 4.26 -2.68 16.90
N TYR A 14 3.25 -2.46 16.05
CA TYR A 14 3.35 -2.74 14.62
C TYR A 14 4.33 -1.78 13.96
N ILE A 15 4.22 -0.48 14.20
CA ILE A 15 5.16 0.52 13.66
C ILE A 15 6.59 0.20 14.10
N ASP A 16 6.83 -0.17 15.35
CA ASP A 16 8.16 -0.56 15.84
C ASP A 16 8.71 -1.79 15.10
N LYS A 17 7.91 -2.84 14.94
CA LYS A 17 8.32 -4.04 14.21
C LYS A 17 8.59 -3.74 12.74
N LEU A 18 7.68 -3.02 12.09
CA LEU A 18 7.76 -2.68 10.66
C LEU A 18 8.97 -1.78 10.38
N THR A 19 9.18 -0.72 11.15
CA THR A 19 10.32 0.18 10.95
C THR A 19 11.66 -0.53 11.10
N ARG A 20 11.79 -1.47 12.05
CA ARG A 20 12.98 -2.32 12.17
C ARG A 20 13.19 -3.21 10.95
N SER A 21 12.13 -3.89 10.48
CA SER A 21 12.21 -4.78 9.32
C SER A 21 12.44 -4.05 7.99
N LEU A 22 11.91 -2.83 7.84
CA LEU A 22 12.02 -2.01 6.63
C LEU A 22 13.29 -1.16 6.58
N GLY A 23 14.06 -1.11 7.67
CA GLY A 23 15.28 -0.30 7.78
C GLY A 23 15.01 1.20 7.99
N GLY A 24 13.86 1.57 8.56
CA GLY A 24 13.52 2.93 8.94
C GLY A 24 12.17 3.42 8.41
N VAL A 25 12.00 4.74 8.44
CA VAL A 25 10.82 5.46 7.92
C VAL A 25 11.25 6.27 6.69
N ARG A 26 10.42 6.26 5.65
CA ARG A 26 10.64 7.11 4.47
C ARG A 26 9.88 8.43 4.61
N LYS A 27 10.42 9.47 3.99
CA LYS A 27 9.69 10.74 3.84
C LYS A 27 8.45 10.51 2.98
N ASP A 28 7.41 11.31 3.23
CA ASP A 28 6.23 11.33 2.36
C ASP A 28 6.60 11.70 0.92
N ILE A 29 5.74 11.29 -0.02
CA ILE A 29 5.86 11.63 -1.44
C ILE A 29 6.09 13.14 -1.59
N PRO A 30 7.18 13.58 -2.26
CA PRO A 30 7.45 14.99 -2.46
C PRO A 30 6.31 15.68 -3.21
N PRO A 31 5.96 16.95 -2.88
CA PRO A 31 4.84 17.65 -3.52
C PRO A 31 4.90 17.65 -5.04
N LYS A 32 6.08 17.91 -5.63
CA LYS A 32 6.28 17.88 -7.09
C LYS A 32 5.98 16.51 -7.71
N LEU A 33 6.27 15.41 -7.01
CA LEU A 33 5.93 14.06 -7.47
C LEU A 33 4.43 13.79 -7.34
N MET A 34 3.82 14.29 -6.26
CA MET A 34 2.38 14.21 -6.07
C MET A 34 1.61 14.97 -7.16
N ASP A 35 2.05 16.18 -7.52
CA ASP A 35 1.46 16.97 -8.61
C ASP A 35 1.53 16.22 -9.95
N LYS A 36 2.66 15.56 -10.21
CA LYS A 36 2.84 14.72 -11.40
C LYS A 36 1.87 13.53 -11.39
N LEU A 37 1.73 12.84 -10.25
CA LEU A 37 0.82 11.69 -10.10
C LEU A 37 -0.64 12.12 -10.31
N ARG A 38 -1.06 13.24 -9.73
CA ARG A 38 -2.41 13.80 -9.92
C ARG A 38 -2.67 14.11 -11.38
N LYS A 39 -1.75 14.81 -12.05
CA LYS A 39 -1.87 15.12 -13.49
C LYS A 39 -2.03 13.85 -14.33
N LEU A 40 -1.19 12.83 -14.09
CA LEU A 40 -1.27 11.57 -14.83
C LEU A 40 -2.59 10.83 -14.54
N PHE A 41 -3.06 10.85 -13.30
CA PHE A 41 -4.32 10.25 -12.91
C PHE A 41 -5.52 10.93 -13.59
N ASP A 42 -5.54 12.27 -13.62
CA ASP A 42 -6.58 13.06 -14.30
C ASP A 42 -6.58 12.81 -15.81
N GLU A 43 -5.41 12.59 -16.40
CA GLU A 43 -5.22 12.18 -17.80
C GLU A 43 -5.53 10.68 -18.05
N LYS A 44 -5.97 9.94 -17.01
CA LYS A 44 -6.24 8.48 -17.04
C LYS A 44 -5.03 7.62 -17.41
N ARG A 45 -3.82 8.11 -17.18
CA ARG A 45 -2.55 7.43 -17.46
C ARG A 45 -2.14 6.52 -16.30
N ILE A 46 -3.04 5.60 -15.95
CA ILE A 46 -2.96 4.78 -14.73
C ILE A 46 -1.70 3.92 -14.66
N ILE A 47 -1.30 3.29 -15.77
CA ILE A 47 -0.11 2.42 -15.82
C ILE A 47 1.15 3.19 -15.40
N GLU A 48 1.26 4.45 -15.83
CA GLU A 48 2.40 5.29 -15.52
C GLU A 48 2.40 5.75 -14.07
N CYS A 49 1.23 5.98 -13.49
CA CYS A 49 1.11 6.20 -12.05
C CYS A 49 1.56 4.97 -11.26
N VAL A 50 1.14 3.77 -11.65
CA VAL A 50 1.58 2.50 -11.04
C VAL A 50 3.10 2.36 -11.12
N ASP A 51 3.69 2.65 -12.27
CA ASP A 51 5.15 2.59 -12.45
C ASP A 51 5.89 3.58 -11.56
N ILE A 52 5.37 4.80 -11.40
CA ILE A 52 5.96 5.79 -10.48
C ILE A 52 5.89 5.29 -9.04
N VAL A 53 4.74 4.78 -8.58
CA VAL A 53 4.56 4.26 -7.21
C VAL A 53 5.51 3.07 -6.98
N LYS A 54 5.56 2.12 -7.91
CA LYS A 54 6.45 0.96 -7.90
C LYS A 54 7.92 1.39 -7.76
N ASN A 55 8.36 2.35 -8.57
CA ASN A 55 9.72 2.87 -8.54
C ASN A 55 10.01 3.61 -7.24
N TYR A 56 9.05 4.39 -6.72
CA TYR A 56 9.17 5.07 -5.43
C TYR A 56 9.37 4.07 -4.28
N LEU A 57 8.68 2.92 -4.34
CA LEU A 57 8.82 1.81 -3.39
C LEU A 57 10.08 0.95 -3.63
N ASN A 58 10.87 1.22 -4.68
CA ASN A 58 12.04 0.42 -5.09
C ASN A 58 11.68 -1.04 -5.44
N ILE A 59 10.49 -1.27 -5.99
CA ILE A 59 10.09 -2.56 -6.53
C ILE A 59 10.63 -2.67 -7.97
N LYS A 60 11.64 -3.52 -8.16
CA LYS A 60 12.31 -3.68 -9.47
C LYS A 60 11.63 -4.70 -10.38
N ASN A 61 10.66 -5.43 -9.85
CA ASN A 61 9.90 -6.45 -10.56
C ASN A 61 9.10 -5.87 -11.73
N GLN A 62 8.89 -6.69 -12.74
CA GLN A 62 7.91 -6.37 -13.78
C GLN A 62 6.51 -6.42 -13.15
N VAL A 63 5.73 -5.35 -13.34
CA VAL A 63 4.32 -5.29 -12.90
C VAL A 63 3.47 -5.16 -14.15
N MET A 64 2.53 -6.08 -14.34
CA MET A 64 1.49 -6.00 -15.34
C MET A 64 0.22 -5.51 -14.66
N VAL A 65 -0.43 -4.49 -15.23
CA VAL A 65 -1.73 -3.99 -14.75
C VAL A 65 -2.84 -4.67 -15.53
N ASP A 66 -3.77 -5.29 -14.82
CA ASP A 66 -4.93 -5.99 -15.37
C ASP A 66 -6.22 -5.26 -14.94
N PHE A 67 -6.92 -4.65 -15.89
CA PHE A 67 -8.13 -3.88 -15.61
C PHE A 67 -9.36 -4.78 -15.66
N GLN A 68 -10.07 -4.87 -14.54
CA GLN A 68 -11.21 -5.75 -14.36
C GLN A 68 -12.50 -4.94 -14.24
N ASN A 69 -13.58 -5.43 -14.85
CA ASN A 69 -14.92 -4.79 -14.81
C ASN A 69 -15.69 -5.11 -13.52
N SER A 70 -15.29 -6.16 -12.80
CA SER A 70 -16.08 -6.74 -11.70
C SER A 70 -15.23 -7.41 -10.63
N LEU A 71 -14.09 -6.82 -10.27
CA LEU A 71 -13.29 -7.31 -9.13
C LEU A 71 -14.15 -7.30 -7.85
N HIS A 72 -15.06 -6.34 -7.76
CA HIS A 72 -16.03 -6.19 -6.69
C HIS A 72 -17.07 -7.30 -6.52
N SER A 73 -17.19 -8.23 -7.47
CA SER A 73 -18.02 -9.42 -7.29
C SER A 73 -17.36 -10.43 -6.35
N GLU A 74 -16.05 -10.28 -6.14
CA GLU A 74 -15.30 -10.98 -5.12
C GLU A 74 -15.29 -10.13 -3.84
N SER A 75 -15.54 -10.78 -2.72
CA SER A 75 -15.39 -10.18 -1.39
C SER A 75 -14.09 -10.66 -0.76
N ASP A 76 -13.38 -9.77 -0.08
CA ASP A 76 -12.31 -10.19 0.81
C ASP A 76 -12.86 -11.10 1.94
N PHE A 77 -11.97 -11.67 2.76
CA PHE A 77 -12.36 -12.52 3.89
C PHE A 77 -13.28 -11.81 4.90
N CYS A 78 -13.32 -10.47 4.86
CA CYS A 78 -14.14 -9.62 5.71
C CYS A 78 -15.46 -9.18 5.05
N GLY A 79 -15.78 -9.63 3.83
CA GLY A 79 -16.99 -9.25 3.11
C GLY A 79 -16.91 -7.89 2.40
N ASN A 80 -15.73 -7.26 2.35
CA ASN A 80 -15.55 -5.98 1.65
C ASN A 80 -15.31 -6.21 0.16
N LYS A 81 -15.75 -5.22 -0.62
CA LYS A 81 -15.55 -5.14 -2.07
C LYS A 81 -14.06 -4.99 -2.39
N ILE A 82 -13.50 -5.94 -3.14
CA ILE A 82 -12.10 -5.87 -3.59
C ILE A 82 -12.00 -4.85 -4.73
N ILE A 83 -11.17 -3.82 -4.56
CA ILE A 83 -10.93 -2.77 -5.55
C ILE A 83 -9.62 -2.99 -6.30
N ALA A 84 -8.63 -3.58 -5.62
CA ALA A 84 -7.37 -3.99 -6.21
C ALA A 84 -6.90 -5.28 -5.57
N GLN A 85 -6.02 -5.98 -6.28
CA GLN A 85 -5.35 -7.16 -5.76
C GLN A 85 -4.01 -7.32 -6.47
N ILE A 86 -2.93 -7.45 -5.70
CA ILE A 86 -1.66 -7.92 -6.26
C ILE A 86 -1.58 -9.45 -6.22
N ASN A 87 -1.25 -10.05 -7.36
CA ASN A 87 -0.95 -11.47 -7.45
C ASN A 87 0.55 -11.65 -7.61
N ALA A 88 1.14 -12.33 -6.64
CA ALA A 88 2.51 -12.80 -6.64
C ALA A 88 2.52 -14.34 -6.58
N PRO A 89 3.58 -15.00 -7.06
CA PRO A 89 3.74 -16.44 -6.88
C PRO A 89 3.70 -16.81 -5.39
N PRO A 90 3.09 -17.95 -5.01
CA PRO A 90 2.98 -18.36 -3.60
C PRO A 90 4.35 -18.60 -2.94
N ALA A 91 5.37 -18.93 -3.73
CA ALA A 91 6.75 -19.04 -3.29
C ALA A 91 7.59 -17.92 -3.90
N LEU A 92 7.88 -16.89 -3.09
CA LEU A 92 8.84 -15.85 -3.46
C LEU A 92 10.27 -16.30 -3.12
N PRO A 93 11.23 -16.22 -4.06
CA PRO A 93 12.65 -16.24 -3.73
C PRO A 93 12.98 -15.17 -2.69
N PHE A 94 14.07 -15.35 -1.95
CA PHE A 94 14.51 -14.32 -1.01
C PHE A 94 14.83 -12.99 -1.72
N TRP A 95 14.47 -11.88 -1.08
CA TRP A 95 14.83 -10.54 -1.53
C TRP A 95 16.33 -10.42 -1.78
N GLY A 96 16.71 -9.81 -2.91
CA GLY A 96 18.11 -9.64 -3.31
C GLY A 96 18.65 -10.74 -4.23
N LEU A 97 17.97 -11.88 -4.36
CA LEU A 97 18.34 -12.91 -5.33
C LEU A 97 17.91 -12.52 -6.74
N VAL A 98 18.66 -12.94 -7.76
CA VAL A 98 18.33 -12.68 -9.17
C VAL A 98 16.92 -13.18 -9.53
N GLY A 99 16.56 -14.37 -9.05
CA GLY A 99 15.23 -14.95 -9.26
C GLY A 99 14.10 -14.11 -8.65
N PHE A 100 14.37 -13.33 -7.60
CA PHE A 100 13.37 -12.44 -7.02
C PHE A 100 12.97 -11.35 -8.01
N TYR A 101 13.94 -10.72 -8.67
CA TYR A 101 13.69 -9.61 -9.60
C TYR A 101 13.05 -10.03 -10.93
N GLN A 102 13.13 -11.32 -11.27
CA GLN A 102 12.51 -11.87 -12.48
C GLN A 102 11.03 -12.21 -12.31
N ILE A 103 10.49 -12.14 -11.08
CA ILE A 103 9.08 -12.37 -10.84
C ILE A 103 8.27 -11.28 -11.53
N LYS A 104 7.25 -11.73 -12.26
CA LYS A 104 6.19 -10.88 -12.80
C LYS A 104 5.06 -10.80 -11.78
N LEU A 105 4.69 -9.58 -11.42
CA LEU A 105 3.55 -9.29 -10.56
C LEU A 105 2.37 -8.88 -11.43
N ILE A 106 1.16 -9.29 -11.02
CA ILE A 106 -0.08 -8.89 -11.70
C ILE A 106 -0.88 -8.05 -10.73
N LEU A 107 -0.98 -6.75 -10.98
CA LEU A 107 -1.84 -5.84 -10.23
C LEU A 107 -3.19 -5.77 -10.92
N ARG A 108 -4.20 -6.40 -10.33
CA ARG A 108 -5.58 -6.30 -10.79
C ARG A 108 -6.23 -5.07 -10.21
N LEU A 109 -6.90 -4.27 -11.04
CA LEU A 109 -7.60 -3.06 -10.63
C LEU A 109 -9.03 -3.07 -11.15
N ASP A 110 -9.99 -2.79 -10.27
CA ASP A 110 -11.36 -2.47 -10.68
C ASP A 110 -11.37 -1.08 -11.33
N TRP A 111 -11.41 -1.03 -12.66
CA TRP A 111 -11.21 0.23 -13.37
C TRP A 111 -12.32 1.24 -13.08
N ARG A 112 -13.55 0.80 -12.78
CA ARG A 112 -14.67 1.71 -12.47
C ARG A 112 -14.47 2.36 -11.12
N GLU A 113 -14.10 1.56 -10.12
CA GLU A 113 -13.83 2.06 -8.78
C GLU A 113 -12.62 2.99 -8.73
N ILE A 114 -11.58 2.69 -9.52
CA ILE A 114 -10.41 3.55 -9.64
C ILE A 114 -10.78 4.87 -10.32
N LEU A 115 -11.42 4.86 -11.48
CA LEU A 115 -11.71 6.11 -12.22
C LEU A 115 -12.79 6.98 -11.58
N ASN A 116 -13.65 6.42 -10.74
CA ASN A 116 -14.62 7.19 -9.95
C ASN A 116 -14.07 7.68 -8.60
N GLY A 117 -12.85 7.28 -8.24
CA GLY A 117 -12.16 7.70 -7.01
C GLY A 117 -11.29 8.94 -7.21
N SER A 118 -10.70 9.41 -6.11
CA SER A 118 -9.66 10.45 -6.17
C SER A 118 -8.28 9.84 -6.47
N CYS A 119 -7.33 10.68 -6.91
CA CYS A 119 -5.93 10.28 -7.01
C CYS A 119 -5.38 9.79 -5.65
N ASP A 120 -5.80 10.39 -4.53
CA ASP A 120 -5.38 9.99 -3.19
C ASP A 120 -5.88 8.57 -2.84
N ASP A 121 -7.14 8.25 -3.16
CA ASP A 121 -7.67 6.88 -3.01
C ASP A 121 -6.85 5.89 -3.86
N PHE A 122 -6.59 6.21 -5.13
CA PHE A 122 -5.82 5.35 -6.03
C PHE A 122 -4.40 5.09 -5.51
N LEU A 123 -3.70 6.14 -5.07
CA LEU A 123 -2.34 6.00 -4.56
C LEU A 123 -2.28 5.18 -3.29
N PHE A 124 -3.26 5.35 -2.39
CA PHE A 124 -3.33 4.54 -1.19
C PHE A 124 -3.61 3.07 -1.52
N ILE A 125 -4.56 2.77 -2.42
CA ILE A 125 -4.87 1.41 -2.88
C ILE A 125 -3.62 0.74 -3.48
N VAL A 126 -2.97 1.39 -4.45
CA VAL A 126 -1.83 0.78 -5.15
C VAL A 126 -0.63 0.59 -4.22
N SER A 127 -0.38 1.55 -3.33
CA SER A 127 0.70 1.40 -2.35
C SER A 127 0.40 0.32 -1.32
N HIS A 128 -0.84 0.19 -0.86
CA HIS A 128 -1.31 -0.90 0.00
C HIS A 128 -1.04 -2.26 -0.65
N GLU A 129 -1.48 -2.47 -1.90
CA GLU A 129 -1.26 -3.73 -2.62
C GLU A 129 0.24 -4.06 -2.76
N PHE A 130 1.07 -3.07 -3.11
CA PHE A 130 2.50 -3.30 -3.15
C PHE A 130 3.12 -3.61 -1.78
N CYS A 131 2.53 -3.14 -0.69
CA CYS A 131 3.00 -3.45 0.66
C CYS A 131 2.73 -4.91 1.05
N HIS A 132 1.65 -5.53 0.56
CA HIS A 132 1.47 -6.99 0.70
C HIS A 132 2.67 -7.74 0.11
N PHE A 133 3.07 -7.39 -1.12
CA PHE A 133 4.24 -7.98 -1.76
C PHE A 133 5.55 -7.71 -0.98
N ILE A 134 5.76 -6.48 -0.51
CA ILE A 134 6.96 -6.12 0.26
C ILE A 134 7.03 -6.93 1.55
N LEU A 135 5.93 -7.01 2.31
CA LEU A 135 5.89 -7.73 3.58
C LEU A 135 6.14 -9.23 3.38
N GLN A 136 5.58 -9.82 2.32
CA GLN A 136 5.83 -11.21 1.95
C GLN A 136 7.31 -11.42 1.57
N ALA A 137 7.88 -10.51 0.77
CA ALA A 137 9.25 -10.62 0.29
C ALA A 137 10.30 -10.53 1.42
N ILE A 138 10.05 -9.71 2.44
CA ILE A 138 10.91 -9.61 3.64
C ILE A 138 10.55 -10.66 4.71
N ARG A 139 9.58 -11.54 4.44
CA ARG A 139 9.09 -12.56 5.39
C ARG A 139 8.67 -11.97 6.72
N SER A 140 7.96 -10.84 6.66
CA SER A 140 7.44 -10.20 7.85
C SER A 140 6.46 -11.14 8.55
N PRO A 141 6.53 -11.31 9.89
CA PRO A 141 5.51 -12.06 10.63
C PRO A 141 4.13 -11.36 10.58
N LEU A 142 4.05 -10.15 10.03
CA LEU A 142 2.83 -9.37 9.86
C LEU A 142 2.32 -9.37 8.41
N GLN A 143 2.86 -10.21 7.51
CA GLN A 143 2.52 -10.19 6.08
C GLN A 143 1.04 -10.46 5.75
N GLU A 144 0.29 -11.12 6.65
CA GLU A 144 -1.14 -11.41 6.47
C GLU A 144 -2.04 -10.36 7.15
N SER A 145 -1.46 -9.28 7.72
CA SER A 145 -2.20 -8.27 8.47
C SER A 145 -2.46 -7.03 7.63
N GLU A 146 -3.72 -6.83 7.24
CA GLU A 146 -4.17 -5.62 6.53
C GLU A 146 -3.79 -4.32 7.25
N ILE A 147 -3.91 -4.29 8.58
CA ILE A 147 -3.47 -3.14 9.40
C ILE A 147 -1.97 -2.91 9.25
N ALA A 148 -1.17 -3.98 9.24
CA ALA A 148 0.27 -3.84 9.04
C ALA A 148 0.58 -3.39 7.61
N THR A 149 -0.19 -3.81 6.61
CA THR A 149 -0.08 -3.35 5.21
C THR A 149 -0.39 -1.85 5.10
N ASP A 150 -1.48 -1.38 5.71
CA ASP A 150 -1.83 0.05 5.79
C ASP A 150 -0.71 0.87 6.43
N LEU A 151 -0.21 0.42 7.59
CA LEU A 151 0.89 1.08 8.31
C LEU A 151 2.19 1.05 7.50
N THR A 152 2.45 -0.03 6.76
CA THR A 152 3.62 -0.15 5.89
C THR A 152 3.57 0.89 4.77
N ALA A 153 2.42 1.08 4.12
CA ALA A 153 2.25 2.13 3.12
C ALA A 153 2.54 3.52 3.72
N MET A 154 2.01 3.81 4.92
CA MET A 154 2.29 5.06 5.62
C MET A 154 3.78 5.24 5.95
N ILE A 155 4.45 4.21 6.47
CA ILE A 155 5.89 4.21 6.80
C ILE A 155 6.74 4.43 5.54
N LEU A 156 6.29 3.92 4.39
CA LEU A 156 6.98 4.04 3.11
C LEU A 156 6.64 5.33 2.34
N GLY A 157 5.95 6.28 2.97
CA GLY A 157 5.76 7.64 2.48
C GLY A 157 4.40 7.93 1.85
N PHE A 158 3.41 7.07 2.06
CA PHE A 158 2.03 7.26 1.56
C PHE A 158 1.08 7.72 2.67
N SER A 159 1.58 8.40 3.72
CA SER A 159 0.72 8.81 4.83
C SER A 159 -0.30 9.89 4.44
N GLN A 160 0.06 10.80 3.54
CA GLN A 160 -0.87 11.83 3.04
C GLN A 160 -2.01 11.23 2.19
N PRO A 161 -1.77 10.40 1.15
CA PRO A 161 -2.85 9.72 0.44
C PRO A 161 -3.74 8.89 1.37
N ALA A 162 -3.14 8.20 2.34
CA ALA A 162 -3.89 7.38 3.30
C ALA A 162 -4.88 8.21 4.13
N LEU A 163 -4.49 9.41 4.58
CA LEU A 163 -5.34 10.31 5.36
C LEU A 163 -6.35 11.10 4.52
N ALA A 164 -6.00 11.37 3.26
CA ALA A 164 -6.85 12.07 2.29
C ALA A 164 -7.87 11.14 1.61
N SER A 165 -7.65 9.82 1.67
CA SER A 165 -8.57 8.81 1.15
C SER A 165 -9.99 9.03 1.69
N SER A 166 -10.93 9.15 0.76
CA SER A 166 -12.35 9.32 1.03
C SER A 166 -13.06 7.98 1.20
N LYS A 167 -12.46 6.91 0.65
CA LYS A 167 -12.97 5.54 0.77
C LYS A 167 -12.50 4.93 2.09
N ASN A 168 -13.37 4.14 2.71
CA ASN A 168 -13.06 3.38 3.93
C ASN A 168 -12.27 2.10 3.57
N LEU A 169 -11.07 2.30 3.04
CA LEU A 169 -10.19 1.25 2.50
C LEU A 169 -9.33 0.59 3.56
N SER A 170 -9.12 1.29 4.68
CA SER A 170 -8.25 0.86 5.77
C SER A 170 -9.06 0.24 6.90
N LEU A 171 -8.46 -0.73 7.60
CA LEU A 171 -9.04 -1.26 8.83
C LEU A 171 -8.82 -0.31 10.02
N LEU A 172 -7.86 0.61 9.92
CA LEU A 172 -7.69 1.73 10.83
C LEU A 172 -8.73 2.81 10.53
N ASN A 173 -9.36 3.33 11.57
CA ASN A 173 -10.18 4.54 11.45
C ASN A 173 -9.29 5.79 11.31
N LYS A 174 -9.89 6.92 10.95
CA LYS A 174 -9.17 8.17 10.71
C LYS A 174 -8.36 8.66 11.93
N GLU A 175 -8.89 8.51 13.15
CA GLU A 175 -8.17 8.90 14.37
C GLU A 175 -6.93 8.03 14.59
N GLN A 176 -7.04 6.73 14.32
CA GLN A 176 -5.94 5.78 14.40
C GLN A 176 -4.88 6.04 13.33
N MET A 177 -5.28 6.40 12.12
CA MET A 177 -4.33 6.80 11.07
C MET A 177 -3.59 8.10 11.43
N ILE A 178 -4.31 9.10 11.97
CA ILE A 178 -3.67 10.34 12.47
C ILE A 178 -2.70 10.01 13.62
N PHE A 179 -3.10 9.15 14.54
CA PHE A 179 -2.24 8.68 15.62
C PHE A 179 -0.99 7.97 15.07
N ALA A 180 -1.15 7.03 14.14
CA ALA A 180 -0.05 6.33 13.49
C ALA A 180 0.91 7.30 12.77
N GLN A 181 0.38 8.27 12.02
CA GLN A 181 1.20 9.28 11.34
C GLN A 181 2.08 10.07 12.32
N LYS A 182 1.54 10.48 13.48
CA LYS A 182 2.32 11.19 14.49
C LYS A 182 3.52 10.36 14.96
N ILE A 183 3.30 9.08 15.28
CA ILE A 183 4.38 8.16 15.70
C ILE A 183 5.41 7.96 14.59
N ILE A 184 4.96 7.81 13.33
CA ILE A 184 5.84 7.66 12.16
C ILE A 184 6.70 8.91 11.97
N LEU A 185 6.12 10.11 12.07
CA LEU A 185 6.84 11.38 11.94
C LEU A 185 7.83 11.62 13.09
N GLU A 186 7.50 11.22 14.31
CA GLU A 186 8.43 11.26 15.44
C GLU A 186 9.64 10.36 15.19
N LYS A 187 9.42 9.14 14.69
CA LYS A 187 10.51 8.23 14.33
C LYS A 187 11.36 8.72 13.16
N ALA A 188 10.75 9.37 12.18
CA ALA A 188 11.47 9.95 11.04
C ALA A 188 12.44 11.08 11.45
N LYS A 189 12.22 11.75 12.58
CA LYS A 189 13.12 12.78 13.13
C LYS A 189 14.35 12.22 13.84
N LEU A 190 14.33 10.93 14.18
CA LEU A 190 15.40 10.25 14.93
C LEU A 190 16.42 9.56 13.99
N LEU A 191 16.23 9.64 12.68
CA LEU A 191 17.07 9.08 11.62
C LEU A 191 17.76 10.20 10.83
#